data_AF-A0A2E0PRU4-F1
#
_entry.id   AF-A0A2E0PRU4-F1
#
_cell.length_a   1.000
_cell.length_b   1.000
_cell.length_c   1.000
_cell.angle_alpha   90.00
_cell.angle_beta   90.00
_cell.angle_gamma   90.00
#
_symmetry.space_group_name_H-M   'P 1'
#
loop_
_entity.id
_entity.type
_entity.pdbx_description
1 polymer ?
#
loop_
_entity_poly.entity_id
_entity_poly.type
_entity_poly.pdbx_seq_one_letter_code
_entity_poly.pdbx_strand_id
1 'polypeptide(L)'
;MRVLFAHGFEGSPDGSKPTYMREALRWDVTAPKMSELGWSIASQTEVIIRYLDRDNFDLLVGSSMGGLAVANASSMRPDAEIKLLLIAPAFGLAENWEGMEEAGRSAWKTTGERRYTGFEMDIVLPWEFMESAERMSWPVPAHKTSIMHGKFDEVVPISYSRKVEEKCENVQLYEVDDTHRMKDSLRLIPEIASELVGISQNIPLIKQDKLEVPPELSEEVSEAGGPIDTGSENLPDEEPEADIEQLEAEMRSLEAEMEKKRAALKITKEEAHAQKVAMEIAEEAEEKRELQSSEVKEAIKKAEDQVKIAKIEAEEAVKRAEKEEEEAEEARLIAEIEEDEAKEARADAEVAKRKLDEALMNAEVAGTNVEQINEDAEREKRENEIIERVRQRKDMLDWSKIGSGEGDKKDDLSRINGIEVFTQKKLNALGIKTFDQLSKLDSKETEAINDALEFVPGRVAEMEWTKQAITMIDLESVSSTPPNESGEETGMADLSAAKINWSLIGKAGDRKSDNLTDIKGIDLEIEKKLKVLGIRTFDQISKMDKDTSEAVNGALGMTPGRVSKMMWPQQALGLID
;
A
#
# COMPACT_ATOMS: atom_id res chain seq x y z
N MET A 1 -18.28 5.39 29.02
CA MET A 1 -17.04 6.08 28.63
C MET A 1 -17.32 6.84 27.35
N ARG A 2 -17.10 8.16 27.33
CA ARG A 2 -17.13 9.02 26.13
C ARG A 2 -15.77 9.04 25.49
N VAL A 3 -15.71 8.79 24.19
CA VAL A 3 -14.47 8.58 23.44
C VAL A 3 -14.46 9.49 22.22
N LEU A 4 -13.39 10.25 22.05
CA LEU A 4 -13.05 10.91 20.79
C LEU A 4 -12.06 10.04 20.03
N PHE A 5 -12.45 9.49 18.88
CA PHE A 5 -11.64 8.59 18.07
C PHE A 5 -11.09 9.29 16.82
N ALA A 6 -9.77 9.46 16.74
CA ALA A 6 -9.05 9.98 15.58
C ALA A 6 -8.63 8.84 14.64
N HIS A 7 -9.17 8.81 13.43
CA HIS A 7 -8.85 7.79 12.43
C HIS A 7 -7.49 8.03 11.73
N GLY A 8 -6.93 6.99 11.12
CA GLY A 8 -5.69 7.08 10.33
C GLY A 8 -5.86 7.85 9.01
N PHE A 9 -4.78 8.00 8.26
CA PHE A 9 -4.76 8.76 6.99
C PHE A 9 -5.75 8.19 5.96
N GLU A 10 -5.71 6.88 5.70
CA GLU A 10 -6.70 6.13 4.89
C GLU A 10 -7.98 5.76 5.68
N GLY A 11 -8.20 6.36 6.86
CA GLY A 11 -9.28 6.00 7.77
C GLY A 11 -10.59 6.73 7.49
N SER A 12 -11.65 6.28 8.17
CA SER A 12 -12.96 6.94 8.18
C SER A 12 -13.60 6.91 9.59
N PRO A 13 -14.59 7.78 9.86
CA PRO A 13 -15.40 7.75 11.10
C PRO A 13 -16.06 6.41 11.43
N ASP A 14 -16.36 5.61 10.39
CA ASP A 14 -17.14 4.37 10.48
C ASP A 14 -16.27 3.12 10.30
N GLY A 15 -14.94 3.28 10.23
CA GLY A 15 -13.99 2.18 10.10
C GLY A 15 -14.05 1.17 11.25
N SER A 16 -13.36 0.04 11.07
CA SER A 16 -13.46 -1.11 12.00
C SER A 16 -13.14 -0.78 13.46
N LYS A 17 -12.16 0.10 13.73
CA LYS A 17 -11.75 0.49 15.09
C LYS A 17 -12.83 1.29 15.86
N PRO A 18 -13.35 2.44 15.38
CA PRO A 18 -14.42 3.16 16.07
C PRO A 18 -15.73 2.35 16.11
N THR A 19 -16.03 1.59 15.06
CA THR A 19 -17.22 0.72 15.03
C THR A 19 -17.13 -0.42 16.04
N TYR A 20 -15.97 -1.07 16.21
CA TYR A 20 -15.74 -2.05 17.29
C TYR A 20 -15.98 -1.44 18.69
N MET A 21 -15.47 -0.24 18.95
CA MET A 21 -15.68 0.46 20.23
C MET A 21 -17.16 0.82 20.48
N ARG A 22 -17.89 1.20 19.43
CA ARG A 22 -19.32 1.55 19.48
C ARG A 22 -20.20 0.31 19.67
N GLU A 23 -19.89 -0.79 18.98
CA GLU A 23 -20.78 -1.96 18.87
C GLU A 23 -20.40 -3.11 19.80
N ALA A 24 -19.13 -3.50 19.87
CA ALA A 24 -18.70 -4.56 20.78
C ALA A 24 -18.55 -4.02 22.22
N LEU A 25 -17.94 -2.84 22.38
CA LEU A 25 -17.61 -2.28 23.70
C LEU A 25 -18.69 -1.36 24.28
N ARG A 26 -19.68 -0.96 23.46
CA ARG A 26 -20.80 -0.08 23.82
C ARG A 26 -20.35 1.27 24.40
N TRP A 27 -19.26 1.83 23.86
CA TRP A 27 -18.75 3.16 24.22
C TRP A 27 -19.48 4.26 23.45
N ASP A 28 -19.53 5.47 24.02
CA ASP A 28 -20.06 6.67 23.35
C ASP A 28 -18.94 7.25 22.47
N VAL A 29 -18.86 6.79 21.22
CA VAL A 29 -17.75 7.07 20.30
C VAL A 29 -18.10 8.18 19.31
N THR A 30 -17.51 9.35 19.52
CA THR A 30 -17.44 10.43 18.52
C THR A 30 -16.21 10.24 17.64
N ALA A 31 -16.38 10.14 16.33
CA ALA A 31 -15.28 10.00 15.37
C ALA A 31 -15.42 11.08 14.28
N PRO A 32 -14.62 12.18 14.31
CA PRO A 32 -14.68 13.20 13.27
C PRO A 32 -14.00 12.74 11.98
N LYS A 33 -14.35 13.38 10.86
CA LYS A 33 -13.58 13.25 9.61
C LYS A 33 -12.27 14.02 9.77
N MET A 34 -11.16 13.33 9.95
CA MET A 34 -9.86 13.97 10.23
C MET A 34 -9.42 14.96 9.16
N SER A 35 -9.77 14.73 7.89
CA SER A 35 -9.45 15.61 6.76
C SER A 35 -10.41 16.80 6.56
N GLU A 36 -11.31 17.09 7.51
CA GLU A 36 -12.26 18.23 7.45
C GLU A 36 -11.56 19.58 7.18
N LEU A 37 -10.37 19.78 7.76
CA LEU A 37 -9.60 21.04 7.66
C LEU A 37 -8.37 20.95 6.74
N GLY A 38 -8.23 19.84 6.02
CA GLY A 38 -7.03 19.53 5.23
C GLY A 38 -6.32 18.26 5.71
N TRP A 39 -5.38 17.79 4.90
CA TRP A 39 -4.72 16.49 5.11
C TRP A 39 -3.50 16.53 6.04
N SER A 40 -2.94 17.72 6.31
CA SER A 40 -1.71 17.89 7.09
C SER A 40 -1.87 17.50 8.55
N ILE A 41 -0.76 17.16 9.23
CA ILE A 41 -0.85 16.80 10.66
C ILE A 41 -1.24 18.02 11.51
N ALA A 42 -0.93 19.24 11.06
CA ALA A 42 -1.46 20.47 11.69
C ALA A 42 -2.99 20.56 11.57
N SER A 43 -3.53 20.35 10.37
CA SER A 43 -4.98 20.35 10.10
C SER A 43 -5.72 19.29 10.91
N GLN A 44 -5.18 18.06 10.94
CA GLN A 44 -5.75 16.94 11.71
C GLN A 44 -5.67 17.17 13.23
N THR A 45 -4.63 17.82 13.72
CA THR A 45 -4.50 18.20 15.15
C THR A 45 -5.52 19.27 15.53
N GLU A 46 -5.72 20.28 14.67
CA GLU A 46 -6.74 21.33 14.85
C GLU A 46 -8.17 20.75 14.88
N VAL A 47 -8.47 19.70 14.11
CA VAL A 47 -9.75 18.98 14.22
C VAL A 47 -9.94 18.44 15.65
N ILE A 48 -8.95 17.71 16.21
CA ILE A 48 -9.05 17.16 17.57
C ILE A 48 -9.17 18.26 18.63
N ILE A 49 -8.40 19.34 18.50
CA ILE A 49 -8.49 20.50 19.38
C ILE A 49 -9.89 21.12 19.37
N ARG A 50 -10.54 21.22 18.20
CA ARG A 50 -11.92 21.76 18.11
C ARG A 50 -12.99 20.91 18.77
N TYR A 51 -12.77 19.60 18.93
CA TYR A 51 -13.67 18.76 19.72
C TYR A 51 -13.33 18.85 21.21
N LEU A 52 -12.05 18.84 21.59
CA LEU A 52 -11.60 19.06 22.98
C LEU A 52 -12.07 20.40 23.57
N ASP A 53 -12.02 21.48 22.80
CA ASP A 53 -12.44 22.83 23.23
C ASP A 53 -13.97 23.01 23.27
N ARG A 54 -14.76 21.97 22.95
CA ARG A 54 -16.24 22.00 22.91
C ARG A 54 -16.92 20.95 23.79
N ASP A 55 -16.34 19.75 23.87
CA ASP A 55 -16.95 18.56 24.44
C ASP A 55 -15.99 17.84 25.41
N ASN A 56 -16.53 17.35 26.52
CA ASN A 56 -15.77 16.54 27.48
C ASN A 56 -15.75 15.07 27.07
N PHE A 57 -14.55 14.48 27.05
CA PHE A 57 -14.28 13.06 26.74
C PHE A 57 -13.45 12.41 27.85
N ASP A 58 -13.76 11.16 28.21
CA ASP A 58 -13.03 10.41 29.24
C ASP A 58 -11.67 9.90 28.73
N LEU A 59 -11.61 9.66 27.41
CA LEU A 59 -10.50 9.03 26.70
C LEU A 59 -10.44 9.58 25.26
N LEU A 60 -9.26 10.00 24.83
CA LEU A 60 -8.95 10.20 23.41
C LEU A 60 -8.27 8.95 22.88
N VAL A 61 -8.75 8.44 21.75
CA VAL A 61 -8.16 7.31 21.04
C VAL A 61 -7.69 7.80 19.68
N GLY A 62 -6.50 7.42 19.24
CA GLY A 62 -6.03 7.78 17.89
C GLY A 62 -5.24 6.64 17.24
N SER A 63 -5.51 6.36 15.97
CA SER A 63 -4.82 5.30 15.22
C SER A 63 -3.99 5.86 14.07
N SER A 64 -2.77 5.35 13.85
CA SER A 64 -1.87 5.81 12.80
C SER A 64 -1.67 7.33 12.85
N MET A 65 -1.92 8.07 11.76
CA MET A 65 -1.84 9.54 11.73
C MET A 65 -2.79 10.23 12.72
N GLY A 66 -3.97 9.66 12.99
CA GLY A 66 -4.86 10.14 14.06
C GLY A 66 -4.26 9.97 15.46
N GLY A 67 -3.41 8.95 15.66
CA GLY A 67 -2.61 8.78 16.87
C GLY A 67 -1.59 9.91 17.05
N LEU A 68 -0.91 10.30 15.97
CA LEU A 68 -0.02 11.47 15.98
C LEU A 68 -0.79 12.77 16.25
N ALA A 69 -1.99 12.93 15.71
CA ALA A 69 -2.84 14.12 15.92
C ALA A 69 -3.29 14.24 17.37
N VAL A 70 -3.72 13.14 17.99
CA VAL A 70 -4.08 13.07 19.41
C VAL A 70 -2.88 13.37 20.32
N ALA A 71 -1.69 12.84 19.99
CA ALA A 71 -0.46 13.13 20.74
C ALA A 71 -0.02 14.61 20.65
N ASN A 72 -0.17 15.24 19.48
CA ASN A 72 0.06 16.68 19.32
C ASN A 72 -1.00 17.53 20.05
N ALA A 73 -2.29 17.19 19.95
CA ALA A 73 -3.35 17.90 20.65
C ALA A 73 -3.15 17.85 22.18
N SER A 74 -2.74 16.69 22.71
CA SER A 74 -2.31 16.51 24.10
C SER A 74 -1.17 17.46 24.49
N SER A 75 -0.15 17.61 23.64
CA SER A 75 0.97 18.55 23.87
C SER A 75 0.51 20.02 23.85
N MET A 76 -0.58 20.34 23.14
CA MET A 76 -1.13 21.68 22.95
C MET A 76 -2.29 22.04 23.91
N ARG A 77 -2.69 21.11 24.78
CA ARG A 77 -3.77 21.27 25.78
C ARG A 77 -3.40 20.60 27.12
N PRO A 78 -2.27 20.94 27.76
CA PRO A 78 -1.76 20.23 28.95
C PRO A 78 -2.67 20.32 30.18
N ASP A 79 -3.61 21.26 30.21
CA ASP A 79 -4.57 21.45 31.30
C ASP A 79 -5.89 20.67 31.11
N ALA A 80 -5.99 19.78 30.11
CA ALA A 80 -7.21 19.03 29.83
C ALA A 80 -7.31 17.75 30.69
N GLU A 81 -8.50 17.43 31.20
CA GLU A 81 -8.72 16.24 32.06
C GLU A 81 -8.85 14.91 31.26
N ILE A 82 -7.98 14.72 30.27
CA ILE A 82 -8.03 13.60 29.30
C ILE A 82 -6.96 12.52 29.56
N LYS A 83 -7.14 11.37 28.90
CA LYS A 83 -6.17 10.25 28.83
C LYS A 83 -6.08 9.79 27.39
N LEU A 84 -4.95 9.21 26.97
CA LEU A 84 -4.73 8.83 25.56
C LEU A 84 -4.52 7.33 25.38
N LEU A 85 -5.19 6.73 24.39
CA LEU A 85 -4.87 5.41 23.85
C LEU A 85 -4.45 5.55 22.37
N LEU A 86 -3.18 5.29 22.08
CA LEU A 86 -2.60 5.46 20.75
C LEU A 86 -2.38 4.08 20.10
N ILE A 87 -2.96 3.84 18.92
CA ILE A 87 -2.95 2.53 18.25
C ILE A 87 -2.09 2.63 16.98
N ALA A 88 -0.88 2.06 17.03
CA ALA A 88 0.17 2.19 16.02
C ALA A 88 0.40 3.66 15.57
N PRO A 89 0.65 4.61 16.50
CA PRO A 89 0.72 6.04 16.18
C PRO A 89 1.86 6.37 15.21
N ALA A 90 1.57 7.16 14.18
CA ALA A 90 2.52 7.53 13.13
C ALA A 90 3.54 8.60 13.57
N PHE A 91 4.25 8.37 14.68
CA PHE A 91 5.44 9.13 15.03
C PHE A 91 6.49 9.03 13.91
N GLY A 92 7.38 10.01 13.79
CA GLY A 92 8.39 10.02 12.72
C GLY A 92 7.82 10.18 11.30
N LEU A 93 6.62 10.77 11.17
CA LEU A 93 5.92 10.97 9.89
C LEU A 93 6.80 11.63 8.81
N ALA A 94 7.67 12.58 9.20
CA ALA A 94 8.59 13.27 8.29
C ALA A 94 9.73 12.37 7.80
N GLU A 95 10.22 11.45 8.64
CA GLU A 95 11.32 10.55 8.31
C GLU A 95 10.87 9.27 7.58
N ASN A 96 9.60 8.89 7.71
CA ASN A 96 9.07 7.58 7.34
C ASN A 96 7.89 7.62 6.33
N TRP A 97 7.67 8.76 5.67
CA TRP A 97 6.72 8.82 4.57
C TRP A 97 7.32 8.28 3.26
N GLU A 98 6.53 7.54 2.48
CA GLU A 98 7.04 6.79 1.33
C GLU A 98 7.51 7.71 0.17
N GLY A 99 8.66 7.36 -0.42
CA GLY A 99 9.28 8.15 -1.48
C GLY A 99 9.71 9.55 -1.01
N MET A 100 10.25 9.67 0.20
CA MET A 100 10.85 10.90 0.77
C MET A 100 12.38 10.94 0.72
N GLU A 101 12.98 10.27 -0.26
CA GLU A 101 14.36 10.55 -0.66
C GLU A 101 14.55 12.06 -0.93
N GLU A 102 15.77 12.56 -0.78
CA GLU A 102 16.07 13.99 -0.82
C GLU A 102 15.64 14.65 -2.14
N ALA A 103 15.71 13.92 -3.27
CA ALA A 103 15.16 14.33 -4.56
C ALA A 103 13.63 14.46 -4.55
N GLY A 104 12.90 13.52 -3.91
CA GLY A 104 11.44 13.54 -3.83
C GLY A 104 10.90 14.67 -2.96
N ARG A 105 11.58 14.98 -1.83
CA ARG A 105 11.26 16.17 -1.01
C ARG A 105 11.62 17.47 -1.74
N SER A 106 12.76 17.54 -2.41
CA SER A 106 13.16 18.72 -3.20
C SER A 106 12.19 19.00 -4.35
N ALA A 107 11.71 17.96 -5.03
CA ALA A 107 10.70 18.07 -6.08
C ALA A 107 9.38 18.63 -5.53
N TRP A 108 8.81 18.02 -4.48
CA TRP A 108 7.56 18.48 -3.86
C TRP A 108 7.68 19.92 -3.33
N LYS A 109 8.81 20.29 -2.71
CA LYS A 109 9.07 21.67 -2.28
C LYS A 109 9.13 22.68 -3.42
N THR A 110 9.47 22.24 -4.63
CA THR A 110 9.56 23.07 -5.84
C THR A 110 8.22 23.16 -6.58
N THR A 111 7.43 22.08 -6.61
CA THR A 111 6.09 22.07 -7.23
C THR A 111 5.02 22.68 -6.32
N GLY A 112 5.24 22.72 -5.00
CA GLY A 112 4.26 23.14 -4.00
C GLY A 112 3.18 22.10 -3.69
N GLU A 113 3.05 21.06 -4.53
CA GLU A 113 2.06 19.99 -4.41
C GLU A 113 2.59 18.62 -4.90
N ARG A 114 2.02 17.54 -4.36
CA ARG A 114 2.30 16.15 -4.77
C ARG A 114 1.00 15.36 -4.73
N ARG A 115 0.70 14.63 -5.81
CA ARG A 115 -0.41 13.66 -5.83
C ARG A 115 -0.05 12.44 -4.98
N TYR A 116 -0.99 12.01 -4.14
CA TYR A 116 -0.98 10.74 -3.44
C TYR A 116 -2.09 9.86 -3.99
N THR A 117 -1.74 8.62 -4.35
CA THR A 117 -2.68 7.58 -4.79
C THR A 117 -2.47 6.35 -3.91
N GLY A 118 -3.44 6.02 -3.06
CA GLY A 118 -3.34 4.92 -2.10
C GLY A 118 -4.71 4.51 -1.56
N PHE A 119 -4.92 3.20 -1.40
CA PHE A 119 -6.22 2.57 -1.18
C PHE A 119 -7.28 3.10 -2.18
N GLU A 120 -8.31 3.80 -1.71
CA GLU A 120 -9.38 4.41 -2.54
C GLU A 120 -9.22 5.94 -2.71
N MET A 121 -8.07 6.50 -2.33
CA MET A 121 -7.79 7.94 -2.39
C MET A 121 -6.89 8.30 -3.58
N ASP A 122 -7.35 9.25 -4.41
CA ASP A 122 -6.52 10.06 -5.32
C ASP A 122 -6.68 11.53 -4.88
N ILE A 123 -5.64 12.08 -4.25
CA ILE A 123 -5.67 13.41 -3.62
C ILE A 123 -4.38 14.17 -3.89
N VAL A 124 -4.46 15.50 -3.93
CA VAL A 124 -3.30 16.39 -4.04
C VAL A 124 -2.95 16.92 -2.65
N LEU A 125 -1.72 16.64 -2.19
CA LEU A 125 -1.19 17.10 -0.92
C LEU A 125 -0.34 18.37 -1.13
N PRO A 126 -0.64 19.49 -0.45
CA PRO A 126 0.19 20.70 -0.51
C PRO A 126 1.50 20.48 0.27
N TRP A 127 2.55 21.24 -0.06
CA TRP A 127 3.85 21.17 0.63
C TRP A 127 3.75 21.42 2.16
N GLU A 128 2.76 22.20 2.61
CA GLU A 128 2.44 22.38 4.05
C GLU A 128 2.18 21.04 4.78
N PHE A 129 1.74 19.99 4.07
CA PHE A 129 1.69 18.63 4.62
C PHE A 129 3.05 18.23 5.20
N MET A 130 4.12 18.41 4.42
CA MET A 130 5.48 18.07 4.81
C MET A 130 6.02 19.03 5.88
N GLU A 131 5.79 20.34 5.75
CA GLU A 131 6.25 21.32 6.75
C GLU A 131 5.59 21.11 8.12
N SER A 132 4.31 20.70 8.13
CA SER A 132 3.63 20.30 9.36
C SER A 132 4.24 19.02 9.95
N ALA A 133 4.59 18.03 9.11
CA ALA A 133 5.22 16.78 9.53
C ALA A 133 6.62 17.03 10.13
N GLU A 134 7.49 17.82 9.48
CA GLU A 134 8.83 18.14 9.99
C GLU A 134 8.76 18.77 11.40
N ARG A 135 7.73 19.57 11.67
CA ARG A 135 7.50 20.20 12.98
C ARG A 135 6.82 19.29 14.02
N MET A 136 5.96 18.36 13.61
CA MET A 136 4.97 17.70 14.49
C MET A 136 5.09 16.18 14.55
N SER A 137 6.15 15.58 13.97
CA SER A 137 6.39 14.12 13.99
C SER A 137 6.77 13.53 15.35
N TRP A 138 7.21 14.36 16.31
CA TRP A 138 7.72 13.92 17.61
C TRP A 138 7.16 14.76 18.78
N PRO A 139 5.84 14.74 19.02
CA PRO A 139 5.23 15.39 20.18
C PRO A 139 5.65 14.71 21.49
N VAL A 140 5.52 15.45 22.60
CA VAL A 140 5.68 14.95 23.97
C VAL A 140 4.30 15.03 24.63
N PRO A 141 3.53 13.93 24.70
CA PRO A 141 2.19 13.95 25.28
C PRO A 141 2.21 14.47 26.72
N ALA A 142 1.32 15.39 27.08
CA ALA A 142 1.24 15.91 28.45
C ALA A 142 0.46 14.98 29.42
N HIS A 143 -0.41 14.12 28.88
CA HIS A 143 -1.36 13.30 29.63
C HIS A 143 -0.92 11.84 29.76
N LYS A 144 -1.47 11.09 30.72
CA LYS A 144 -1.25 9.63 30.84
C LYS A 144 -1.65 8.95 29.53
N THR A 145 -0.73 8.18 28.95
CA THR A 145 -0.82 7.66 27.58
C THR A 145 -0.45 6.18 27.53
N SER A 146 -1.34 5.34 27.01
CA SER A 146 -1.01 3.97 26.60
C SER A 146 -0.80 3.93 25.08
N ILE A 147 0.33 3.41 24.62
CA ILE A 147 0.57 3.10 23.20
C ILE A 147 0.42 1.60 22.99
N MET A 148 -0.31 1.19 21.97
CA MET A 148 -0.52 -0.21 21.57
C MET A 148 0.02 -0.37 20.14
N HIS A 149 1.08 -1.16 19.96
CA HIS A 149 1.86 -1.20 18.70
C HIS A 149 2.24 -2.63 18.29
N GLY A 150 2.07 -2.95 17.01
CA GLY A 150 2.41 -4.26 16.44
C GLY A 150 3.92 -4.46 16.27
N LYS A 151 4.46 -5.57 16.76
CA LYS A 151 5.89 -5.92 16.59
C LYS A 151 6.25 -6.16 15.12
N PHE A 152 5.27 -6.43 14.28
CA PHE A 152 5.39 -6.63 12.84
C PHE A 152 4.78 -5.48 12.04
N ASP A 153 4.64 -4.28 12.65
CA ASP A 153 4.19 -3.07 11.97
C ASP A 153 5.16 -2.68 10.85
N GLU A 154 4.66 -2.85 9.63
CA GLU A 154 5.33 -2.67 8.35
C GLU A 154 5.27 -1.23 7.83
N VAL A 155 4.40 -0.39 8.40
CA VAL A 155 4.15 0.99 7.96
C VAL A 155 4.82 2.00 8.89
N VAL A 156 4.80 1.76 10.20
CA VAL A 156 5.39 2.62 11.23
C VAL A 156 6.28 1.78 12.17
N PRO A 157 7.61 1.89 12.08
CA PRO A 157 8.53 1.11 12.90
C PRO A 157 8.25 1.24 14.40
N ILE A 158 8.05 0.12 15.10
CA ILE A 158 7.78 0.08 16.55
C ILE A 158 8.88 0.76 17.40
N SER A 159 10.10 0.86 16.86
CA SER A 159 11.21 1.63 17.46
C SER A 159 10.87 3.11 17.67
N TYR A 160 9.93 3.68 16.92
CA TYR A 160 9.46 5.05 17.08
C TYR A 160 8.59 5.22 18.32
N SER A 161 7.72 4.26 18.61
CA SER A 161 6.92 4.25 19.84
C SER A 161 7.78 3.99 21.08
N ARG A 162 8.76 3.07 21.00
CA ARG A 162 9.79 2.88 22.05
C ARG A 162 10.55 4.18 22.35
N LYS A 163 10.95 4.93 21.31
CA LYS A 163 11.64 6.23 21.39
C LYS A 163 10.77 7.35 22.01
N VAL A 164 9.44 7.21 22.04
CA VAL A 164 8.54 8.13 22.75
C VAL A 164 8.37 7.70 24.20
N GLU A 165 8.18 6.41 24.47
CA GLU A 165 8.14 5.84 25.83
C GLU A 165 9.42 6.16 26.63
N GLU A 166 10.60 5.89 26.07
CA GLU A 166 11.92 6.17 26.69
C GLU A 166 12.08 7.64 27.13
N LYS A 167 11.33 8.56 26.52
CA LYS A 167 11.41 10.01 26.76
C LYS A 167 10.32 10.57 27.67
N CYS A 168 9.26 9.82 27.94
CA CYS A 168 8.03 10.35 28.54
C CYS A 168 7.55 9.43 29.68
N GLU A 169 7.83 9.79 30.93
CA GLU A 169 7.47 9.01 32.14
C GLU A 169 5.95 8.73 32.27
N ASN A 170 5.12 9.47 31.55
CA ASN A 170 3.67 9.36 31.47
C ASN A 170 3.16 8.49 30.29
N VAL A 171 4.05 7.83 29.55
CA VAL A 171 3.76 6.95 28.41
C VAL A 171 4.12 5.50 28.76
N GLN A 172 3.30 4.55 28.32
CA GLN A 172 3.49 3.10 28.51
C GLN A 172 3.22 2.36 27.18
N LEU A 173 4.15 1.52 26.73
CA LEU A 173 4.04 0.76 25.48
C LEU A 173 3.57 -0.68 25.72
N TYR A 174 2.60 -1.11 24.92
CA TYR A 174 2.03 -2.44 24.89
C TYR A 174 2.37 -3.04 23.51
N GLU A 175 3.42 -3.85 23.45
CA GLU A 175 3.86 -4.51 22.23
C GLU A 175 3.07 -5.80 21.97
N VAL A 176 2.42 -5.88 20.81
CA VAL A 176 1.56 -7.02 20.44
C VAL A 176 2.04 -7.69 19.16
N ASP A 177 1.77 -8.98 19.00
CA ASP A 177 2.17 -9.77 17.82
C ASP A 177 1.15 -9.56 16.68
N ASP A 178 1.19 -8.36 16.07
CA ASP A 178 0.24 -7.86 15.06
C ASP A 178 0.97 -6.93 14.05
N THR A 179 0.25 -6.50 13.00
CA THR A 179 0.66 -5.62 11.88
C THR A 179 0.18 -4.18 12.09
N HIS A 180 0.49 -3.23 11.19
CA HIS A 180 -0.02 -1.84 11.29
C HIS A 180 -1.55 -1.75 11.37
N ARG A 181 -2.27 -2.71 10.78
CA ARG A 181 -3.73 -2.71 10.79
C ARG A 181 -4.30 -3.10 12.16
N MET A 182 -3.52 -3.70 13.06
CA MET A 182 -3.88 -3.98 14.46
C MET A 182 -5.24 -4.70 14.59
N LYS A 183 -5.46 -5.76 13.80
CA LYS A 183 -6.77 -6.44 13.68
C LYS A 183 -6.96 -7.51 14.76
N ASP A 184 -5.97 -8.36 14.96
CA ASP A 184 -6.08 -9.55 15.81
C ASP A 184 -5.98 -9.19 17.31
N SER A 185 -5.39 -8.02 17.57
CA SER A 185 -5.21 -7.45 18.91
C SER A 185 -6.36 -6.54 19.38
N LEU A 186 -7.38 -6.25 18.56
CA LEU A 186 -8.48 -5.32 18.94
C LEU A 186 -9.12 -5.67 20.29
N ARG A 187 -9.18 -6.96 20.63
CA ARG A 187 -9.66 -7.50 21.92
C ARG A 187 -8.91 -7.01 23.18
N LEU A 188 -7.73 -6.41 23.04
CA LEU A 188 -6.92 -5.88 24.15
C LEU A 188 -7.26 -4.40 24.47
N ILE A 189 -7.91 -3.69 23.55
CA ILE A 189 -8.35 -2.29 23.73
C ILE A 189 -9.16 -2.06 25.03
N PRO A 190 -10.08 -2.94 25.46
CA PRO A 190 -10.85 -2.73 26.69
C PRO A 190 -10.00 -2.85 27.96
N GLU A 191 -9.01 -3.75 27.96
CA GLU A 191 -8.11 -3.99 29.08
C GLU A 191 -7.16 -2.80 29.27
N ILE A 192 -6.47 -2.41 28.19
CA ILE A 192 -5.55 -1.26 28.17
C ILE A 192 -6.30 0.03 28.54
N ALA A 193 -7.51 0.24 28.00
CA ALA A 193 -8.33 1.41 28.37
C ALA A 193 -8.76 1.38 29.85
N SER A 194 -9.04 0.20 30.42
CA SER A 194 -9.43 0.07 31.83
C SER A 194 -8.26 0.34 32.78
N GLU A 195 -7.06 -0.17 32.49
CA GLU A 195 -5.82 0.16 33.22
C GLU A 195 -5.47 1.65 33.10
N LEU A 196 -5.63 2.21 31.90
CA LEU A 196 -5.39 3.63 31.64
C LEU A 196 -6.32 4.52 32.47
N VAL A 197 -7.63 4.25 32.45
CA VAL A 197 -8.68 5.01 33.15
C VAL A 197 -8.71 4.74 34.67
N GLY A 198 -8.18 3.60 35.13
CA GLY A 198 -8.09 3.23 36.54
C GLY A 198 -9.23 2.33 37.06
N ILE A 199 -9.95 1.65 36.15
CA ILE A 199 -11.04 0.74 36.50
C ILE A 199 -10.48 -0.68 36.62
N SER A 200 -10.14 -1.10 37.85
CA SER A 200 -9.69 -2.46 38.11
C SER A 200 -10.85 -3.46 37.97
N GLN A 201 -10.87 -4.20 36.85
CA GLN A 201 -11.59 -5.45 36.72
C GLN A 201 -10.68 -6.59 37.18
N ASN A 202 -11.13 -7.37 38.17
CA ASN A 202 -10.30 -8.35 38.84
C ASN A 202 -10.38 -9.71 38.11
N ILE A 203 -9.57 -9.87 37.05
CA ILE A 203 -9.45 -11.10 36.25
C ILE A 203 -7.99 -11.59 36.35
N PRO A 204 -7.70 -12.91 36.48
CA PRO A 204 -6.36 -13.37 36.82
C PRO A 204 -5.31 -13.09 35.74
N LEU A 205 -4.29 -12.32 36.11
CA LEU A 205 -3.14 -12.02 35.26
C LEU A 205 -2.26 -13.27 35.08
N ILE A 206 -2.16 -13.79 33.86
CA ILE A 206 -1.19 -14.84 33.51
C ILE A 206 0.20 -14.19 33.44
N LYS A 207 0.91 -14.18 34.58
CA LYS A 207 2.33 -13.84 34.60
C LYS A 207 3.14 -14.97 33.97
N GLN A 208 4.01 -14.63 33.02
CA GLN A 208 5.15 -15.48 32.71
C GLN A 208 6.18 -15.31 33.83
N ASP A 209 6.17 -16.22 34.80
CA ASP A 209 7.15 -16.21 35.88
C ASP A 209 8.56 -16.51 35.35
N LYS A 210 9.53 -15.72 35.81
CA LYS A 210 10.95 -16.01 35.61
C LYS A 210 11.33 -17.19 36.51
N LEU A 211 12.04 -18.17 35.97
CA LEU A 211 12.66 -19.20 36.80
C LEU A 211 13.78 -18.58 37.63
N GLU A 212 13.58 -18.50 38.94
CA GLU A 212 14.67 -18.38 39.92
C GLU A 212 14.94 -19.77 40.54
N VAL A 213 16.21 -20.09 40.72
CA VAL A 213 16.67 -21.41 41.17
C VAL A 213 16.87 -21.41 42.70
N PRO A 214 16.20 -22.28 43.48
CA PRO A 214 16.43 -22.37 44.92
C PRO A 214 17.83 -22.92 45.27
N PRO A 215 18.43 -22.49 46.39
CA PRO A 215 19.74 -22.96 46.83
C PRO A 215 19.68 -24.33 47.52
N GLU A 216 20.75 -25.12 47.36
CA GLU A 216 21.00 -26.32 48.18
C GLU A 216 21.54 -25.94 49.56
N LEU A 217 21.19 -26.72 50.59
CA LEU A 217 21.89 -26.77 51.88
C LEU A 217 22.00 -28.22 52.37
N SER A 218 23.10 -28.47 53.08
CA SER A 218 23.62 -29.80 53.46
C SER A 218 23.23 -30.24 54.86
N GLU A 219 23.34 -31.55 55.14
CA GLU A 219 24.03 -32.01 56.36
C GLU A 219 24.57 -33.45 56.22
N GLU A 220 25.51 -33.83 57.09
CA GLU A 220 26.35 -35.04 56.98
C GLU A 220 25.94 -36.19 57.94
N VAL A 221 26.52 -37.38 57.75
CA VAL A 221 26.37 -38.56 58.64
C VAL A 221 27.75 -38.99 59.16
N SER A 222 27.84 -39.43 60.42
CA SER A 222 29.06 -40.00 61.01
C SER A 222 28.76 -41.20 61.93
N GLU A 223 29.77 -42.05 62.16
CA GLU A 223 29.65 -43.42 62.69
C GLU A 223 30.66 -43.69 63.83
N ALA A 224 30.31 -44.55 64.81
CA ALA A 224 31.18 -44.96 65.93
C ALA A 224 30.72 -46.30 66.59
N GLY A 225 31.62 -47.02 67.30
CA GLY A 225 31.27 -48.27 68.02
C GLY A 225 32.30 -48.77 69.08
N GLY A 226 31.93 -49.80 69.88
CA GLY A 226 32.77 -50.48 70.89
C GLY A 226 32.07 -51.63 71.70
N PRO A 227 32.79 -52.54 72.44
CA PRO A 227 32.32 -53.94 72.77
C PRO A 227 32.53 -54.50 74.24
N ILE A 228 32.33 -55.85 74.50
CA ILE A 228 32.70 -56.79 75.66
C ILE A 228 31.50 -57.41 76.49
N ASP A 229 31.49 -58.55 77.27
CA ASP A 229 31.96 -60.01 77.27
C ASP A 229 31.70 -60.66 78.72
N THR A 230 31.70 -61.96 79.19
CA THR A 230 31.71 -63.42 78.76
C THR A 230 31.36 -64.42 79.96
N GLY A 231 31.06 -65.74 79.72
CA GLY A 231 31.19 -66.92 80.68
C GLY A 231 29.93 -67.51 81.42
N SER A 232 29.89 -68.68 82.14
CA SER A 232 30.64 -69.99 82.16
C SER A 232 30.07 -71.11 83.15
N GLU A 233 30.46 -72.41 83.01
CA GLU A 233 30.54 -73.59 83.99
C GLU A 233 29.31 -74.33 84.67
N ASN A 234 29.35 -75.60 85.22
CA ASN A 234 29.84 -76.97 84.76
C ASN A 234 29.55 -78.22 85.71
N LEU A 235 29.35 -79.47 85.16
CA LEU A 235 29.67 -80.89 85.65
C LEU A 235 29.10 -81.50 87.01
N PRO A 236 29.26 -82.81 87.42
CA PRO A 236 29.63 -84.15 86.82
C PRO A 236 28.72 -85.41 87.22
N ASP A 237 29.16 -86.69 86.98
CA ASP A 237 28.40 -88.01 87.06
C ASP A 237 29.28 -89.26 87.51
N GLU A 238 28.75 -90.49 87.87
CA GLU A 238 29.38 -91.89 87.78
C GLU A 238 28.70 -93.15 88.46
N GLU A 239 28.97 -94.41 87.98
CA GLU A 239 28.55 -95.78 88.47
C GLU A 239 29.62 -96.91 88.20
N PRO A 240 29.62 -98.03 88.97
CA PRO A 240 30.09 -99.38 88.50
C PRO A 240 29.32 -100.60 89.17
N GLU A 241 29.32 -101.91 88.79
CA GLU A 241 29.97 -102.76 87.76
C GLU A 241 29.32 -104.20 87.63
N ALA A 242 29.95 -105.13 86.86
CA ALA A 242 30.05 -106.61 87.02
C ALA A 242 29.08 -107.63 86.35
N ASP A 243 27.74 -107.64 86.55
CA ASP A 243 26.82 -108.51 85.73
C ASP A 243 26.62 -107.94 84.29
N ILE A 244 27.44 -106.95 83.95
CA ILE A 244 27.16 -105.92 82.97
C ILE A 244 27.66 -106.29 81.57
N GLU A 245 28.79 -106.99 81.41
CA GLU A 245 29.39 -107.22 80.07
C GLU A 245 28.46 -108.00 79.09
N GLN A 246 27.68 -108.96 79.61
CA GLN A 246 26.77 -109.75 78.77
C GLN A 246 25.43 -109.03 78.52
N LEU A 247 24.92 -108.29 79.51
CA LEU A 247 23.79 -107.38 79.33
C LEU A 247 24.15 -106.22 78.40
N GLU A 248 25.36 -105.68 78.46
CA GLU A 248 25.88 -104.69 77.52
C GLU A 248 25.98 -105.22 76.10
N ALA A 249 26.30 -106.49 75.88
CA ALA A 249 26.35 -107.05 74.53
C ALA A 249 24.95 -107.06 73.88
N GLU A 250 23.91 -107.45 74.63
CA GLU A 250 22.53 -107.40 74.15
C GLU A 250 21.96 -105.98 74.14
N MET A 251 22.25 -105.15 75.15
CA MET A 251 21.85 -103.73 75.19
C MET A 251 22.50 -102.95 74.05
N ARG A 252 23.81 -103.03 73.81
CA ARG A 252 24.46 -102.36 72.67
C ARG A 252 23.92 -102.84 71.32
N SER A 253 23.45 -104.09 71.22
CA SER A 253 22.77 -104.61 70.03
C SER A 253 21.37 -103.99 69.85
N LEU A 254 20.56 -103.99 70.92
CA LEU A 254 19.23 -103.38 70.96
C LEU A 254 19.28 -101.85 70.82
N GLU A 255 20.27 -101.20 71.39
CA GLU A 255 20.57 -99.78 71.25
C GLU A 255 21.03 -99.48 69.84
N ALA A 256 21.92 -100.26 69.22
CA ALA A 256 22.25 -100.08 67.80
C ALA A 256 21.04 -100.29 66.87
N GLU A 257 20.10 -101.18 67.21
CA GLU A 257 18.85 -101.33 66.45
C GLU A 257 17.85 -100.16 66.73
N MET A 258 17.76 -99.71 67.98
CA MET A 258 16.91 -98.59 68.41
C MET A 258 17.46 -97.24 67.95
N GLU A 259 18.78 -97.07 67.85
CA GLU A 259 19.44 -95.95 67.20
C GLU A 259 19.22 -96.00 65.69
N LYS A 260 19.35 -97.15 65.03
CA LYS A 260 18.98 -97.27 63.61
C LYS A 260 17.50 -96.93 63.38
N LYS A 261 16.60 -97.37 64.25
CA LYS A 261 15.16 -97.02 64.18
C LYS A 261 14.90 -95.55 64.53
N ARG A 262 15.59 -94.97 65.53
CA ARG A 262 15.49 -93.54 65.90
C ARG A 262 16.08 -92.65 64.82
N ALA A 263 17.22 -93.01 64.23
CA ALA A 263 17.84 -92.33 63.09
C ALA A 263 16.93 -92.42 61.86
N ALA A 264 16.38 -93.60 61.52
CA ALA A 264 15.40 -93.73 60.45
C ALA A 264 14.12 -92.91 60.72
N LEU A 265 13.62 -92.89 61.96
CA LEU A 265 12.47 -92.05 62.38
C LEU A 265 12.80 -90.55 62.41
N LYS A 266 14.07 -90.18 62.60
CA LYS A 266 14.54 -88.79 62.58
C LYS A 266 14.72 -88.31 61.13
N ILE A 267 15.40 -89.10 60.30
CA ILE A 267 15.52 -88.90 58.85
C ILE A 267 14.12 -88.80 58.22
N THR A 268 13.23 -89.77 58.43
CA THR A 268 11.86 -89.71 57.84
C THR A 268 11.01 -88.56 58.40
N LYS A 269 11.26 -88.07 59.62
CA LYS A 269 10.65 -86.83 60.14
C LYS A 269 11.25 -85.57 59.53
N GLU A 270 12.56 -85.54 59.33
CA GLU A 270 13.28 -84.42 58.69
C GLU A 270 12.93 -84.35 57.19
N GLU A 271 12.80 -85.48 56.50
CA GLU A 271 12.28 -85.61 55.14
C GLU A 271 10.81 -85.18 55.05
N ALA A 272 9.93 -85.64 55.95
CA ALA A 272 8.53 -85.23 55.97
C ALA A 272 8.37 -83.73 56.31
N HIS A 273 9.20 -83.19 57.19
CA HIS A 273 9.24 -81.76 57.50
C HIS A 273 9.77 -80.94 56.31
N ALA A 274 10.83 -81.41 55.65
CA ALA A 274 11.37 -80.78 54.45
C ALA A 274 10.37 -80.81 53.29
N GLN A 275 9.63 -81.91 53.10
CA GLN A 275 8.54 -82.00 52.13
C GLN A 275 7.40 -81.03 52.46
N LYS A 276 7.00 -80.92 53.73
CA LYS A 276 5.95 -79.98 54.15
C LYS A 276 6.37 -78.52 53.95
N VAL A 277 7.58 -78.15 54.34
CA VAL A 277 8.14 -76.80 54.11
C VAL A 277 8.31 -76.51 52.62
N ALA A 278 8.75 -77.48 51.82
CA ALA A 278 8.84 -77.32 50.36
C ALA A 278 7.46 -77.17 49.70
N MET A 279 6.43 -77.83 50.24
CA MET A 279 5.05 -77.68 49.78
C MET A 279 4.47 -76.31 50.17
N GLU A 280 4.66 -75.85 51.40
CA GLU A 280 4.23 -74.51 51.85
C GLU A 280 4.93 -73.39 51.07
N ILE A 281 6.22 -73.55 50.76
CA ILE A 281 6.97 -72.61 49.89
C ILE A 281 6.46 -72.66 48.44
N ALA A 282 6.06 -73.83 47.93
CA ALA A 282 5.48 -73.94 46.60
C ALA A 282 4.09 -73.30 46.52
N GLU A 283 3.26 -73.49 47.55
CA GLU A 283 1.92 -72.92 47.67
C GLU A 283 1.97 -71.39 47.77
N GLU A 284 2.83 -70.82 48.63
CA GLU A 284 3.11 -69.36 48.64
C GLU A 284 3.64 -68.83 47.29
N ALA A 285 4.47 -69.61 46.58
CA ALA A 285 5.03 -69.20 45.30
C ALA A 285 4.01 -69.27 44.14
N GLU A 286 3.02 -70.15 44.26
CA GLU A 286 1.90 -70.27 43.33
C GLU A 286 0.86 -69.17 43.59
N GLU A 287 0.48 -68.89 44.84
CA GLU A 287 -0.35 -67.74 45.20
C GLU A 287 0.28 -66.41 44.75
N LYS A 288 1.58 -66.19 45.00
CA LYS A 288 2.30 -64.99 44.53
C LYS A 288 2.33 -64.89 43.00
N ARG A 289 2.39 -66.01 42.28
CA ARG A 289 2.28 -66.03 40.82
C ARG A 289 0.88 -65.73 40.31
N GLU A 290 -0.15 -66.30 40.94
CA GLU A 290 -1.55 -66.02 40.58
C GLU A 290 -1.87 -64.54 40.80
N LEU A 291 -1.50 -64.00 41.96
CA LEU A 291 -1.70 -62.59 42.32
C LEU A 291 -1.00 -61.66 41.32
N GLN A 292 0.29 -61.86 41.07
CA GLN A 292 1.03 -61.09 40.06
C GLN A 292 0.42 -61.23 38.66
N SER A 293 -0.09 -62.42 38.29
CA SER A 293 -0.79 -62.59 37.02
C SER A 293 -2.11 -61.80 36.97
N SER A 294 -2.80 -61.64 38.10
CA SER A 294 -4.07 -60.90 38.19
C SER A 294 -3.85 -59.39 38.10
N GLU A 295 -2.85 -58.86 38.81
CA GLU A 295 -2.44 -57.46 38.74
C GLU A 295 -1.97 -57.08 37.33
N VAL A 296 -1.18 -57.96 36.68
CA VAL A 296 -0.74 -57.76 35.30
C VAL A 296 -1.91 -57.82 34.30
N LYS A 297 -2.88 -58.73 34.48
CA LYS A 297 -4.09 -58.77 33.64
C LYS A 297 -4.96 -57.52 33.82
N GLU A 298 -5.10 -57.01 35.04
CA GLU A 298 -5.85 -55.77 35.30
C GLU A 298 -5.13 -54.55 34.73
N ALA A 299 -3.80 -54.46 34.87
CA ALA A 299 -2.98 -53.41 34.27
C ALA A 299 -3.06 -53.41 32.73
N ILE A 300 -2.99 -54.59 32.10
CA ILE A 300 -3.16 -54.73 30.64
C ILE A 300 -4.56 -54.27 30.22
N LYS A 301 -5.62 -54.75 30.89
CA LYS A 301 -7.00 -54.34 30.60
C LYS A 301 -7.18 -52.83 30.73
N LYS A 302 -6.62 -52.22 31.78
CA LYS A 302 -6.68 -50.77 32.04
C LYS A 302 -5.94 -49.98 30.94
N ALA A 303 -4.81 -50.49 30.45
CA ALA A 303 -4.10 -49.92 29.30
C ALA A 303 -4.90 -50.08 27.99
N GLU A 304 -5.51 -51.24 27.73
CA GLU A 304 -6.38 -51.44 26.57
C GLU A 304 -7.60 -50.51 26.58
N ASP A 305 -8.22 -50.31 27.75
CA ASP A 305 -9.36 -49.41 27.90
C ASP A 305 -8.94 -47.92 27.76
N GLN A 306 -7.75 -47.54 28.24
CA GLN A 306 -7.16 -46.23 27.93
C GLN A 306 -6.86 -46.03 26.44
N VAL A 307 -6.35 -47.05 25.74
CA VAL A 307 -6.11 -47.01 24.29
C VAL A 307 -7.42 -46.88 23.51
N LYS A 308 -8.51 -47.50 23.96
CA LYS A 308 -9.85 -47.32 23.36
C LYS A 308 -10.36 -45.89 23.53
N ILE A 309 -10.21 -45.31 24.73
CA ILE A 309 -10.59 -43.91 25.00
C ILE A 309 -9.79 -42.95 24.10
N ALA A 310 -8.46 -43.04 24.12
CA ALA A 310 -7.60 -42.20 23.30
C ALA A 310 -7.87 -42.32 21.78
N LYS A 311 -8.28 -43.52 21.31
CA LYS A 311 -8.68 -43.73 19.91
C LYS A 311 -10.04 -43.08 19.57
N ILE A 312 -11.00 -43.07 20.50
CA ILE A 312 -12.28 -42.37 20.33
C ILE A 312 -12.05 -40.86 20.34
N GLU A 313 -11.27 -40.34 21.30
CA GLU A 313 -10.89 -38.92 21.36
C GLU A 313 -10.16 -38.46 20.10
N ALA A 314 -9.27 -39.29 19.53
CA ALA A 314 -8.63 -39.02 18.25
C ALA A 314 -9.61 -39.04 17.06
N GLU A 315 -10.54 -40.00 17.00
CA GLU A 315 -11.56 -40.05 15.94
C GLU A 315 -12.59 -38.91 16.02
N GLU A 316 -12.87 -38.38 17.21
CA GLU A 316 -13.68 -37.17 17.39
C GLU A 316 -12.90 -35.89 17.05
N ALA A 317 -11.60 -35.83 17.37
CA ALA A 317 -10.74 -34.72 16.99
C ALA A 317 -10.57 -34.62 15.47
N VAL A 318 -10.36 -35.76 14.77
CA VAL A 318 -10.29 -35.79 13.30
C VAL A 318 -11.62 -35.33 12.69
N LYS A 319 -12.77 -35.84 13.13
CA LYS A 319 -14.09 -35.40 12.63
C LYS A 319 -14.38 -33.92 12.89
N ARG A 320 -13.81 -33.33 13.94
CA ARG A 320 -13.90 -31.89 14.18
C ARG A 320 -13.05 -31.13 13.16
N ALA A 321 -11.81 -31.56 12.92
CA ALA A 321 -10.94 -30.94 11.93
C ALA A 321 -11.51 -31.05 10.50
N GLU A 322 -12.01 -32.23 10.10
CA GLU A 322 -12.69 -32.44 8.81
C GLU A 322 -13.86 -31.47 8.63
N LYS A 323 -14.69 -31.29 9.67
CA LYS A 323 -15.83 -30.36 9.62
C LYS A 323 -15.39 -28.88 9.64
N GLU A 324 -14.32 -28.54 10.34
CA GLU A 324 -13.76 -27.19 10.39
C GLU A 324 -13.05 -26.83 9.06
N GLU A 325 -12.53 -27.83 8.34
CA GLU A 325 -12.03 -27.72 6.95
C GLU A 325 -13.18 -27.57 5.93
N GLU A 326 -14.27 -28.33 6.06
CA GLU A 326 -15.49 -28.14 5.25
C GLU A 326 -16.09 -26.73 5.45
N GLU A 327 -16.24 -26.27 6.69
CA GLU A 327 -16.73 -24.91 7.00
C GLU A 327 -15.78 -23.81 6.49
N ALA A 328 -14.46 -24.06 6.45
CA ALA A 328 -13.48 -23.15 5.88
C ALA A 328 -13.50 -23.13 4.33
N GLU A 329 -13.77 -24.26 3.66
CA GLU A 329 -13.96 -24.31 2.21
C GLU A 329 -15.27 -23.63 1.80
N GLU A 330 -16.39 -23.84 2.51
CA GLU A 330 -17.63 -23.08 2.26
C GLU A 330 -17.41 -21.57 2.46
N ALA A 331 -16.74 -21.16 3.54
CA ALA A 331 -16.42 -19.76 3.78
C ALA A 331 -15.50 -19.16 2.70
N ARG A 332 -14.52 -19.92 2.18
CA ARG A 332 -13.67 -19.49 1.07
C ARG A 332 -14.46 -19.33 -0.23
N LEU A 333 -15.39 -20.24 -0.51
CA LEU A 333 -16.21 -20.22 -1.72
C LEU A 333 -17.26 -19.09 -1.69
N ILE A 334 -17.80 -18.77 -0.51
CA ILE A 334 -18.62 -17.56 -0.31
C ILE A 334 -17.78 -16.29 -0.54
N ALA A 335 -16.57 -16.22 0.02
CA ALA A 335 -15.68 -15.08 -0.18
C ALA A 335 -15.23 -14.90 -1.65
N GLU A 336 -15.05 -16.00 -2.40
CA GLU A 336 -14.75 -15.98 -3.83
C GLU A 336 -15.93 -15.43 -4.65
N ILE A 337 -17.17 -15.79 -4.29
CA ILE A 337 -18.39 -15.22 -4.88
C ILE A 337 -18.54 -13.73 -4.52
N GLU A 338 -18.35 -13.33 -3.26
CA GLU A 338 -18.39 -11.93 -2.85
C GLU A 338 -17.28 -11.08 -3.53
N GLU A 339 -16.10 -11.65 -3.79
CA GLU A 339 -15.03 -10.98 -4.52
C GLU A 339 -15.38 -10.78 -6.00
N ASP A 340 -16.05 -11.75 -6.64
CA ASP A 340 -16.50 -11.65 -8.03
C ASP A 340 -17.72 -10.71 -8.20
N GLU A 341 -18.70 -10.73 -7.29
CA GLU A 341 -19.77 -9.72 -7.24
C GLU A 341 -19.19 -8.31 -7.02
N ALA A 342 -18.16 -8.17 -6.16
CA ALA A 342 -17.45 -6.90 -5.98
C ALA A 342 -16.64 -6.47 -7.21
N LYS A 343 -16.11 -7.41 -8.02
CA LYS A 343 -15.48 -7.10 -9.32
C LYS A 343 -16.51 -6.63 -10.34
N GLU A 344 -17.67 -7.27 -10.43
CA GLU A 344 -18.75 -6.86 -11.34
C GLU A 344 -19.27 -5.45 -10.96
N ALA A 345 -19.56 -5.21 -9.68
CA ALA A 345 -19.96 -3.89 -9.19
C ALA A 345 -18.89 -2.80 -9.44
N ARG A 346 -17.61 -3.14 -9.34
CA ARG A 346 -16.49 -2.23 -9.69
C ARG A 346 -16.41 -1.96 -11.19
N ALA A 347 -16.64 -2.96 -12.04
CA ALA A 347 -16.65 -2.79 -13.49
C ALA A 347 -17.83 -1.90 -13.93
N ASP A 348 -19.02 -2.10 -13.37
CA ASP A 348 -20.19 -1.26 -13.63
C ASP A 348 -19.98 0.19 -13.13
N ALA A 349 -19.37 0.36 -11.96
CA ALA A 349 -18.96 1.67 -11.46
C ALA A 349 -17.93 2.36 -12.38
N GLU A 350 -16.98 1.62 -12.95
CA GLU A 350 -16.02 2.18 -13.92
C GLU A 350 -16.71 2.55 -15.24
N VAL A 351 -17.67 1.75 -15.73
CA VAL A 351 -18.49 2.06 -16.92
C VAL A 351 -19.37 3.29 -16.67
N ALA A 352 -19.94 3.43 -15.47
CA ALA A 352 -20.69 4.62 -15.08
C ALA A 352 -19.79 5.87 -15.01
N LYS A 353 -18.59 5.73 -14.44
CA LYS A 353 -17.59 6.81 -14.38
C LYS A 353 -17.13 7.23 -15.78
N ARG A 354 -16.78 6.31 -16.67
CA ARG A 354 -16.40 6.62 -18.06
C ARG A 354 -17.50 7.37 -18.82
N LYS A 355 -18.78 7.03 -18.60
CA LYS A 355 -19.94 7.77 -19.16
C LYS A 355 -20.08 9.18 -18.58
N LEU A 356 -19.76 9.36 -17.29
CA LEU A 356 -19.73 10.68 -16.66
C LEU A 356 -18.58 11.54 -17.19
N ASP A 357 -17.37 10.97 -17.30
CA ASP A 357 -16.18 11.64 -17.85
C ASP A 357 -16.41 12.02 -19.32
N GLU A 358 -17.03 11.14 -20.12
CA GLU A 358 -17.46 11.44 -21.50
C GLU A 358 -18.53 12.55 -21.55
N ALA A 359 -19.52 12.55 -20.66
CA ALA A 359 -20.51 13.61 -20.59
C ALA A 359 -19.91 14.97 -20.17
N LEU A 360 -18.94 14.96 -19.25
CA LEU A 360 -18.19 16.14 -18.83
C LEU A 360 -17.32 16.68 -19.97
N MET A 361 -16.58 15.82 -20.67
CA MET A 361 -15.75 16.23 -21.81
C MET A 361 -16.60 16.81 -22.95
N ASN A 362 -17.77 16.23 -23.23
CA ASN A 362 -18.71 16.78 -24.21
C ASN A 362 -19.30 18.14 -23.77
N ALA A 363 -19.55 18.33 -22.47
CA ALA A 363 -20.02 19.62 -21.93
C ALA A 363 -18.90 20.69 -21.94
N GLU A 364 -17.67 20.30 -21.65
CA GLU A 364 -16.48 21.16 -21.70
C GLU A 364 -16.19 21.62 -23.13
N VAL A 365 -16.17 20.69 -24.09
CA VAL A 365 -16.01 21.00 -25.53
C VAL A 365 -17.16 21.86 -26.05
N ALA A 366 -18.40 21.69 -25.56
CA ALA A 366 -19.49 22.59 -25.87
C ALA A 366 -19.26 24.00 -25.30
N GLY A 367 -18.71 24.11 -24.08
CA GLY A 367 -18.30 25.37 -23.47
C GLY A 367 -17.19 26.08 -24.24
N THR A 368 -16.09 25.40 -24.58
CA THR A 368 -14.96 26.01 -25.31
C THR A 368 -15.38 26.51 -26.70
N ASN A 369 -16.27 25.78 -27.38
CA ASN A 369 -16.86 26.25 -28.64
C ASN A 369 -17.68 27.54 -28.45
N VAL A 370 -18.49 27.63 -27.39
CA VAL A 370 -19.29 28.84 -27.11
C VAL A 370 -18.39 30.04 -26.78
N GLU A 371 -17.31 29.84 -26.02
CA GLU A 371 -16.34 30.90 -25.71
C GLU A 371 -15.60 31.38 -26.98
N GLN A 372 -15.07 30.46 -27.80
CA GLN A 372 -14.42 30.82 -29.06
C GLN A 372 -15.37 31.53 -30.04
N ILE A 373 -16.61 31.04 -30.20
CA ILE A 373 -17.63 31.69 -31.05
C ILE A 373 -17.95 33.10 -30.54
N ASN A 374 -17.97 33.32 -29.22
CA ASN A 374 -18.23 34.63 -28.63
C ASN A 374 -17.04 35.59 -28.78
N GLU A 375 -15.80 35.11 -28.62
CA GLU A 375 -14.59 35.89 -28.86
C GLU A 375 -14.43 36.28 -30.33
N ASP A 376 -14.67 35.35 -31.27
CA ASP A 376 -14.64 35.62 -32.70
C ASP A 376 -15.79 36.54 -33.13
N ALA A 377 -16.99 36.41 -32.56
CA ALA A 377 -18.11 37.33 -32.85
C ALA A 377 -17.81 38.76 -32.36
N GLU A 378 -17.30 38.93 -31.14
CA GLU A 378 -16.89 40.25 -30.65
C GLU A 378 -15.64 40.78 -31.37
N ARG A 379 -14.76 39.90 -31.89
CA ARG A 379 -13.66 40.30 -32.79
C ARG A 379 -14.20 40.80 -34.13
N GLU A 380 -15.06 40.05 -34.81
CA GLU A 380 -15.62 40.41 -36.11
C GLU A 380 -16.40 41.73 -36.02
N LYS A 381 -17.20 41.89 -34.97
CA LYS A 381 -17.89 43.14 -34.62
C LYS A 381 -16.91 44.33 -34.50
N ARG A 382 -15.81 44.18 -33.75
CA ARG A 382 -14.76 45.21 -33.64
C ARG A 382 -14.05 45.48 -34.97
N GLU A 383 -13.75 44.44 -35.77
CA GLU A 383 -13.19 44.61 -37.13
C GLU A 383 -14.16 45.41 -38.03
N ASN A 384 -15.46 45.09 -37.99
CA ASN A 384 -16.50 45.76 -38.79
C ASN A 384 -16.75 47.21 -38.36
N GLU A 385 -16.79 47.51 -37.06
CA GLU A 385 -16.87 48.88 -36.55
C GLU A 385 -15.70 49.75 -37.05
N ILE A 386 -14.48 49.23 -37.03
CA ILE A 386 -13.29 49.91 -37.55
C ILE A 386 -13.38 50.07 -39.08
N ILE A 387 -13.84 49.05 -39.82
CA ILE A 387 -14.02 49.13 -41.28
C ILE A 387 -15.01 50.23 -41.65
N GLU A 388 -16.13 50.39 -40.95
CA GLU A 388 -17.09 51.48 -41.23
C GLU A 388 -16.53 52.87 -40.85
N ARG A 389 -15.74 53.01 -39.77
CA ARG A 389 -15.01 54.27 -39.49
C ARG A 389 -14.05 54.62 -40.62
N VAL A 390 -13.28 53.64 -41.08
CA VAL A 390 -12.30 53.81 -42.17
C VAL A 390 -13.00 54.15 -43.49
N ARG A 391 -14.11 53.47 -43.81
CA ARG A 391 -14.97 53.75 -44.98
C ARG A 391 -15.44 55.20 -45.03
N GLN A 392 -15.79 55.80 -43.89
CA GLN A 392 -16.21 57.21 -43.79
C GLN A 392 -15.07 58.22 -44.02
N ARG A 393 -13.80 57.80 -43.91
CA ARG A 393 -12.63 58.65 -44.20
C ARG A 393 -12.30 58.77 -45.69
N LYS A 394 -13.12 58.17 -46.57
CA LYS A 394 -12.90 58.18 -48.03
C LYS A 394 -12.65 59.58 -48.62
N ASP A 395 -13.32 60.60 -48.08
CA ASP A 395 -13.24 61.97 -48.57
C ASP A 395 -11.93 62.70 -48.20
N MET A 396 -11.05 62.07 -47.41
CA MET A 396 -9.69 62.55 -47.15
C MET A 396 -8.72 62.30 -48.32
N LEU A 397 -9.12 61.50 -49.31
CA LEU A 397 -8.24 61.01 -50.37
C LEU A 397 -8.47 61.74 -51.72
N ASP A 398 -7.39 62.05 -52.43
CA ASP A 398 -7.44 62.71 -53.74
C ASP A 398 -7.74 61.70 -54.87
N TRP A 399 -9.02 61.41 -55.04
CA TRP A 399 -9.52 60.50 -56.09
C TRP A 399 -9.21 60.97 -57.53
N SER A 400 -8.79 62.23 -57.74
CA SER A 400 -8.36 62.70 -59.06
C SER A 400 -6.97 62.18 -59.46
N LYS A 401 -6.13 61.84 -58.48
CA LYS A 401 -4.81 61.19 -58.67
C LYS A 401 -4.88 59.67 -58.54
N ILE A 402 -5.48 59.19 -57.45
CA ILE A 402 -5.57 57.76 -57.10
C ILE A 402 -6.40 57.01 -58.15
N GLY A 403 -7.44 57.67 -58.68
CA GLY A 403 -8.37 57.10 -59.64
C GLY A 403 -9.43 56.21 -58.99
N SER A 404 -10.60 56.13 -59.62
CA SER A 404 -11.58 55.08 -59.34
C SER A 404 -11.18 53.79 -60.06
N GLY A 405 -10.97 52.70 -59.32
CA GLY A 405 -10.85 51.37 -59.92
C GLY A 405 -12.10 51.03 -60.75
N GLU A 406 -11.94 50.91 -62.06
CA GLU A 406 -13.05 50.64 -62.99
C GLU A 406 -13.43 49.15 -62.99
N GLY A 407 -14.71 48.87 -62.74
CA GLY A 407 -15.25 47.51 -62.75
C GLY A 407 -15.03 46.73 -61.44
N ASP A 408 -15.30 45.42 -61.51
CA ASP A 408 -15.27 44.53 -60.32
C ASP A 408 -13.90 43.83 -60.11
N LYS A 409 -12.86 44.22 -60.88
CA LYS A 409 -11.48 43.73 -60.69
C LYS A 409 -10.97 44.19 -59.32
N LYS A 410 -10.57 43.23 -58.51
CA LYS A 410 -9.91 43.43 -57.21
C LYS A 410 -8.62 42.65 -57.28
N ASP A 411 -7.51 43.31 -56.99
CA ASP A 411 -6.22 42.66 -56.90
C ASP A 411 -6.02 42.16 -55.47
N ASP A 412 -5.23 41.11 -55.31
CA ASP A 412 -4.90 40.62 -53.97
C ASP A 412 -3.80 41.48 -53.33
N LEU A 413 -4.24 42.60 -52.74
CA LEU A 413 -3.35 43.58 -52.10
C LEU A 413 -2.49 42.97 -50.98
N SER A 414 -2.87 41.82 -50.39
CA SER A 414 -2.05 41.14 -49.38
C SER A 414 -0.69 40.63 -49.90
N ARG A 415 -0.50 40.61 -51.22
CA ARG A 415 0.79 40.35 -51.86
C ARG A 415 1.82 41.48 -51.68
N ILE A 416 1.41 42.65 -51.18
CA ILE A 416 2.31 43.74 -50.77
C ILE A 416 2.64 43.59 -49.28
N ASN A 417 3.93 43.57 -48.95
CA ASN A 417 4.37 43.43 -47.57
C ASN A 417 3.86 44.58 -46.69
N GLY A 418 3.31 44.23 -45.53
CA GLY A 418 2.63 45.14 -44.61
C GLY A 418 1.12 45.30 -44.85
N ILE A 419 0.56 44.77 -45.95
CA ILE A 419 -0.90 44.70 -46.16
C ILE A 419 -1.42 43.34 -45.66
N GLU A 420 -1.77 43.28 -44.38
CA GLU A 420 -2.46 42.12 -43.80
C GLU A 420 -3.94 42.05 -44.29
N VAL A 421 -4.59 40.89 -44.16
CA VAL A 421 -5.99 40.68 -44.63
C VAL A 421 -6.96 41.75 -44.10
N PHE A 422 -6.83 42.16 -42.84
CA PHE A 422 -7.66 43.24 -42.27
C PHE A 422 -7.32 44.62 -42.85
N THR A 423 -6.05 44.89 -43.16
CA THR A 423 -5.60 46.10 -43.88
C THR A 423 -6.16 46.14 -45.31
N GLN A 424 -6.24 44.99 -45.99
CA GLN A 424 -6.89 44.86 -47.28
C GLN A 424 -8.42 45.06 -47.19
N LYS A 425 -9.10 44.56 -46.14
CA LYS A 425 -10.52 44.90 -45.87
C LYS A 425 -10.69 46.44 -45.75
N LYS A 426 -9.84 47.10 -44.96
CA LYS A 426 -9.82 48.58 -44.78
C LYS A 426 -9.61 49.33 -46.10
N LEU A 427 -8.59 48.97 -46.89
CA LEU A 427 -8.31 49.57 -48.21
C LEU A 427 -9.50 49.40 -49.18
N ASN A 428 -10.05 48.19 -49.27
CA ASN A 428 -11.22 47.90 -50.10
C ASN A 428 -12.45 48.74 -49.70
N ALA A 429 -12.61 49.06 -48.42
CA ALA A 429 -13.69 49.90 -47.89
C ALA A 429 -13.49 51.39 -48.18
N LEU A 430 -12.25 51.91 -48.15
CA LEU A 430 -11.91 53.23 -48.71
C LEU A 430 -12.19 53.30 -50.23
N GLY A 431 -12.04 52.17 -50.93
CA GLY A 431 -12.20 52.06 -52.37
C GLY A 431 -10.88 51.90 -53.13
N ILE A 432 -9.79 51.58 -52.43
CA ILE A 432 -8.50 51.16 -52.99
C ILE A 432 -8.52 49.64 -53.10
N LYS A 433 -8.52 49.12 -54.33
CA LYS A 433 -8.78 47.71 -54.66
C LYS A 433 -7.77 47.11 -55.63
N THR A 434 -6.89 47.91 -56.22
CA THR A 434 -5.92 47.48 -57.23
C THR A 434 -4.51 47.96 -56.93
N PHE A 435 -3.50 47.25 -57.44
CA PHE A 435 -2.12 47.70 -57.40
C PHE A 435 -1.94 49.02 -58.17
N ASP A 436 -2.72 49.22 -59.25
CA ASP A 436 -2.75 50.44 -60.06
C ASP A 436 -3.18 51.70 -59.28
N GLN A 437 -4.01 51.57 -58.24
CA GLN A 437 -4.35 52.69 -57.35
C GLN A 437 -3.23 52.97 -56.33
N LEU A 438 -2.52 51.93 -55.87
CA LEU A 438 -1.39 52.04 -54.94
C LEU A 438 -0.10 52.53 -55.60
N SER A 439 0.12 52.26 -56.89
CA SER A 439 1.31 52.70 -57.64
C SER A 439 1.33 54.20 -57.97
N LYS A 440 0.17 54.88 -57.85
CA LYS A 440 -0.02 56.31 -58.17
C LYS A 440 0.14 57.25 -56.98
N LEU A 441 0.46 56.73 -55.80
CA LEU A 441 0.52 57.50 -54.56
C LEU A 441 1.80 58.33 -54.48
N ASP A 442 1.67 59.66 -54.45
CA ASP A 442 2.77 60.54 -54.02
C ASP A 442 2.84 60.62 -52.47
N SER A 443 3.86 61.32 -51.95
CA SER A 443 4.10 61.43 -50.50
C SER A 443 2.88 61.94 -49.71
N LYS A 444 2.05 62.82 -50.29
CA LYS A 444 0.87 63.40 -49.66
C LYS A 444 -0.29 62.40 -49.62
N GLU A 445 -0.54 61.67 -50.71
CA GLU A 445 -1.60 60.64 -50.69
C GLU A 445 -1.18 59.40 -49.90
N THR A 446 0.13 59.12 -49.81
CA THR A 446 0.69 58.09 -48.91
C THR A 446 0.39 58.41 -47.44
N GLU A 447 0.61 59.66 -47.02
CA GLU A 447 0.27 60.16 -45.68
C GLU A 447 -1.25 60.15 -45.44
N ALA A 448 -2.04 60.64 -46.39
CA ALA A 448 -3.51 60.63 -46.29
C ALA A 448 -4.11 59.22 -46.18
N ILE A 449 -3.54 58.21 -46.87
CA ILE A 449 -3.96 56.81 -46.75
C ILE A 449 -3.55 56.22 -45.40
N ASN A 450 -2.35 56.54 -44.91
CA ASN A 450 -1.89 56.11 -43.58
C ASN A 450 -2.89 56.53 -42.48
N ASP A 451 -3.33 57.79 -42.53
CA ASP A 451 -4.27 58.37 -41.55
C ASP A 451 -5.71 57.91 -41.79
N ALA A 452 -6.10 57.68 -43.05
CA ALA A 452 -7.39 57.08 -43.39
C ALA A 452 -7.51 55.62 -42.91
N LEU A 453 -6.40 54.87 -42.85
CA LEU A 453 -6.35 53.49 -42.35
C LEU A 453 -6.28 53.39 -40.81
N GLU A 454 -6.20 54.50 -40.08
CA GLU A 454 -5.96 54.54 -38.62
C GLU A 454 -4.61 53.89 -38.23
N PHE A 455 -3.54 54.16 -38.99
CA PHE A 455 -2.18 53.70 -38.68
C PHE A 455 -1.36 54.75 -37.90
N VAL A 456 -0.25 54.30 -37.30
CA VAL A 456 0.80 55.20 -36.79
C VAL A 456 1.42 56.00 -37.95
N PRO A 457 1.80 57.28 -37.76
CA PRO A 457 2.34 58.10 -38.84
C PRO A 457 3.52 57.45 -39.57
N GLY A 458 3.46 57.44 -40.90
CA GLY A 458 4.55 56.98 -41.77
C GLY A 458 4.57 55.49 -42.12
N ARG A 459 3.79 54.60 -41.49
CA ARG A 459 3.82 53.13 -41.74
C ARG A 459 3.67 52.77 -43.23
N VAL A 460 2.79 53.45 -43.98
CA VAL A 460 2.59 53.20 -45.42
C VAL A 460 3.82 53.59 -46.26
N ALA A 461 4.52 54.66 -45.86
CA ALA A 461 5.73 55.14 -46.54
C ALA A 461 6.96 54.28 -46.22
N GLU A 462 7.13 53.89 -44.95
CA GLU A 462 8.19 52.99 -44.48
C GLU A 462 8.10 51.61 -45.13
N MET A 463 6.88 51.08 -45.32
CA MET A 463 6.61 49.83 -46.02
C MET A 463 6.69 49.97 -47.56
N GLU A 464 7.04 51.14 -48.09
CA GLU A 464 7.23 51.44 -49.52
C GLU A 464 6.12 50.92 -50.47
N TRP A 465 4.85 50.93 -50.03
CA TRP A 465 3.73 50.28 -50.75
C TRP A 465 3.61 50.71 -52.22
N THR A 466 3.87 51.99 -52.54
CA THR A 466 3.87 52.51 -53.92
C THR A 466 4.85 51.75 -54.81
N LYS A 467 6.08 51.48 -54.32
CA LYS A 467 7.10 50.76 -55.09
C LYS A 467 6.74 49.28 -55.24
N GLN A 468 6.30 48.65 -54.16
CA GLN A 468 5.84 47.25 -54.19
C GLN A 468 4.66 47.07 -55.16
N ALA A 469 3.73 48.01 -55.21
CA ALA A 469 2.61 47.99 -56.14
C ALA A 469 3.04 48.10 -57.61
N ILE A 470 4.01 48.96 -57.92
CA ILE A 470 4.64 49.02 -59.25
C ILE A 470 5.24 47.65 -59.61
N THR A 471 6.03 47.06 -58.71
CA THR A 471 6.63 45.73 -58.94
C THR A 471 5.59 44.62 -59.12
N MET A 472 4.44 44.67 -58.44
CA MET A 472 3.36 43.69 -58.66
C MET A 472 2.70 43.82 -60.03
N ILE A 473 2.54 45.05 -60.54
CA ILE A 473 2.04 45.30 -61.92
C ILE A 473 3.06 44.78 -62.95
N ASP A 474 4.34 45.08 -62.75
CA ASP A 474 5.42 44.61 -63.63
C ASP A 474 5.46 43.06 -63.65
N LEU A 475 5.39 42.41 -62.48
CA LEU A 475 5.38 40.95 -62.37
C LEU A 475 4.14 40.30 -63.02
N GLU A 476 2.95 40.90 -62.91
CA GLU A 476 1.76 40.41 -63.63
C GLU A 476 1.89 40.58 -65.15
N SER A 477 2.61 41.59 -65.63
CA SER A 477 2.92 41.71 -67.07
C SER A 477 3.86 40.60 -67.58
N VAL A 478 4.78 40.14 -66.72
CA VAL A 478 5.77 39.09 -67.04
C VAL A 478 5.21 37.67 -66.86
N SER A 479 4.22 37.47 -65.98
CA SER A 479 3.67 36.15 -65.62
C SER A 479 3.01 35.36 -66.75
N SER A 480 2.88 35.95 -67.95
CA SER A 480 2.45 35.24 -69.17
C SER A 480 3.50 34.26 -69.72
N THR A 481 4.67 34.10 -69.07
CA THR A 481 5.77 33.23 -69.54
C THR A 481 6.41 32.41 -68.40
N PRO A 482 6.24 31.08 -68.36
CA PRO A 482 6.94 30.18 -67.43
C PRO A 482 8.11 29.43 -68.11
N PRO A 483 8.96 28.66 -67.37
CA PRO A 483 9.28 28.69 -65.93
C PRO A 483 10.80 28.80 -65.66
N ASN A 484 11.24 28.81 -64.38
CA ASN A 484 12.12 27.75 -63.86
C ASN A 484 12.19 27.73 -62.31
N GLU A 485 12.66 26.62 -61.74
CA GLU A 485 12.82 26.41 -60.29
C GLU A 485 14.23 26.77 -59.78
N SER A 486 14.33 27.34 -58.56
CA SER A 486 15.37 27.10 -57.52
C SER A 486 15.32 28.18 -56.43
N GLY A 487 15.60 27.81 -55.17
CA GLY A 487 15.67 28.72 -54.02
C GLY A 487 15.26 28.04 -52.71
N GLU A 488 16.20 27.95 -51.76
CA GLU A 488 16.09 27.13 -50.54
C GLU A 488 15.47 27.88 -49.32
N GLU A 489 15.24 27.10 -48.26
CA GLU A 489 15.05 27.50 -46.84
C GLU A 489 13.97 28.55 -46.47
N THR A 490 12.84 28.05 -45.98
CA THR A 490 12.37 28.35 -44.60
C THR A 490 11.31 27.31 -44.21
N GLY A 491 11.25 26.88 -42.95
CA GLY A 491 10.24 25.91 -42.51
C GLY A 491 10.46 25.38 -41.09
N MET A 492 9.49 25.64 -40.21
CA MET A 492 9.48 25.18 -38.82
C MET A 492 9.41 23.65 -38.71
N ALA A 493 9.90 23.11 -37.59
CA ALA A 493 9.72 21.71 -37.22
C ALA A 493 8.29 21.44 -36.74
N ASP A 494 7.38 21.27 -37.71
CA ASP A 494 6.05 20.70 -37.48
C ASP A 494 5.63 19.82 -38.69
N LEU A 495 4.50 19.11 -38.61
CA LEU A 495 4.00 18.18 -39.63
C LEU A 495 4.90 16.94 -39.90
N SER A 496 5.38 16.29 -38.83
CA SER A 496 6.01 14.95 -38.90
C SER A 496 4.97 13.82 -38.81
N ALA A 497 4.09 13.85 -37.80
CA ALA A 497 3.09 12.80 -37.55
C ALA A 497 2.10 12.58 -38.72
N ALA A 498 1.79 13.64 -39.48
CA ALA A 498 0.94 13.57 -40.67
C ALA A 498 1.56 12.76 -41.84
N LYS A 499 2.86 12.43 -41.78
CA LYS A 499 3.59 11.66 -42.79
C LYS A 499 3.72 10.16 -42.42
N ILE A 500 3.18 9.73 -41.29
CA ILE A 500 3.16 8.31 -40.89
C ILE A 500 2.22 7.54 -41.83
N ASN A 501 2.72 6.49 -42.48
CA ASN A 501 1.95 5.73 -43.46
C ASN A 501 0.98 4.73 -42.80
N TRP A 502 -0.15 5.25 -42.32
CA TRP A 502 -1.21 4.46 -41.68
C TRP A 502 -1.85 3.38 -42.58
N SER A 503 -1.70 3.44 -43.90
CA SER A 503 -2.17 2.36 -44.79
C SER A 503 -1.21 1.17 -44.85
N LEU A 504 0.07 1.37 -44.52
CA LEU A 504 1.09 0.34 -44.42
C LEU A 504 1.09 -0.35 -43.05
N ILE A 505 1.11 0.43 -41.97
CA ILE A 505 1.18 -0.11 -40.59
C ILE A 505 -0.17 -0.52 -40.02
N GLY A 506 -1.27 0.05 -40.53
CA GLY A 506 -2.62 -0.22 -40.06
C GLY A 506 -2.93 0.37 -38.67
N LYS A 507 -4.08 -0.01 -38.13
CA LYS A 507 -4.58 0.38 -36.81
C LYS A 507 -4.64 -0.85 -35.90
N ALA A 508 -4.33 -0.69 -34.61
CA ALA A 508 -4.43 -1.76 -33.61
C ALA A 508 -5.87 -2.31 -33.45
N GLY A 509 -6.91 -1.50 -33.69
CA GLY A 509 -8.30 -1.86 -33.42
C GLY A 509 -8.53 -2.07 -31.91
N ASP A 510 -9.42 -3.00 -31.58
CA ASP A 510 -9.75 -3.38 -30.19
C ASP A 510 -8.75 -4.37 -29.57
N ARG A 511 -7.63 -4.62 -30.25
CA ARG A 511 -6.59 -5.57 -29.83
C ARG A 511 -5.85 -5.00 -28.61
N LYS A 512 -5.65 -5.84 -27.58
CA LYS A 512 -4.88 -5.49 -26.37
C LYS A 512 -3.52 -4.92 -26.78
N SER A 513 -3.10 -3.83 -26.16
CA SER A 513 -1.79 -3.21 -26.42
C SER A 513 -0.66 -4.17 -26.02
N ASP A 514 0.35 -4.26 -26.88
CA ASP A 514 1.61 -4.95 -26.57
C ASP A 514 2.49 -4.09 -25.64
N ASN A 515 3.52 -4.73 -25.08
CA ASN A 515 4.52 -4.10 -24.21
C ASN A 515 5.71 -3.62 -25.05
N LEU A 516 5.66 -2.37 -25.52
CA LEU A 516 6.61 -1.87 -26.53
C LEU A 516 8.03 -1.68 -25.97
N THR A 517 8.22 -1.68 -24.64
CA THR A 517 9.55 -1.62 -24.01
C THR A 517 10.42 -2.85 -24.32
N ASP A 518 9.83 -3.95 -24.79
CA ASP A 518 10.56 -5.17 -25.16
C ASP A 518 11.41 -4.97 -26.44
N ILE A 519 11.14 -3.89 -27.20
CA ILE A 519 11.97 -3.42 -28.31
C ILE A 519 13.07 -2.49 -27.77
N LYS A 520 14.34 -2.85 -28.00
CA LYS A 520 15.48 -2.08 -27.48
C LYS A 520 15.50 -0.65 -28.03
N GLY A 521 15.55 0.30 -27.10
CA GLY A 521 15.54 1.73 -27.39
C GLY A 521 14.18 2.41 -27.25
N ILE A 522 13.12 1.65 -26.95
CA ILE A 522 11.85 2.14 -26.42
C ILE A 522 11.90 2.06 -24.89
N ASP A 523 11.72 3.20 -24.22
CA ASP A 523 11.52 3.31 -22.78
C ASP A 523 10.05 3.65 -22.46
N LEU A 524 9.69 3.76 -21.18
CA LEU A 524 8.33 4.06 -20.73
C LEU A 524 7.81 5.46 -21.16
N GLU A 525 8.68 6.38 -21.58
CA GLU A 525 8.27 7.69 -22.09
C GLU A 525 8.02 7.62 -23.60
N ILE A 526 8.92 6.97 -24.35
CA ILE A 526 8.77 6.68 -25.78
C ILE A 526 7.54 5.81 -26.02
N GLU A 527 7.31 4.77 -25.20
CA GLU A 527 6.13 3.94 -25.29
C GLU A 527 4.84 4.76 -25.12
N LYS A 528 4.76 5.64 -24.11
CA LYS A 528 3.59 6.50 -23.91
C LYS A 528 3.33 7.38 -25.13
N LYS A 529 4.38 7.97 -25.72
CA LYS A 529 4.26 8.78 -26.95
C LYS A 529 3.79 7.95 -28.15
N LEU A 530 4.30 6.74 -28.35
CA LEU A 530 3.80 5.80 -29.37
C LEU A 530 2.33 5.45 -29.16
N LYS A 531 1.93 5.12 -27.92
CA LYS A 531 0.55 4.77 -27.55
C LYS A 531 -0.41 5.96 -27.71
N VAL A 532 0.06 7.20 -27.56
CA VAL A 532 -0.69 8.43 -27.89
C VAL A 532 -0.80 8.61 -29.42
N LEU A 533 0.27 8.41 -30.18
CA LEU A 533 0.26 8.47 -31.65
C LEU A 533 -0.63 7.40 -32.30
N GLY A 534 -1.00 6.33 -31.57
CA GLY A 534 -1.84 5.23 -32.06
C GLY A 534 -1.07 3.99 -32.52
N ILE A 535 0.22 3.91 -32.19
CA ILE A 535 1.08 2.73 -32.37
C ILE A 535 1.09 1.97 -31.05
N ARG A 536 0.47 0.80 -31.00
CA ARG A 536 0.20 0.03 -29.77
C ARG A 536 0.56 -1.44 -29.84
N THR A 537 0.94 -1.95 -31.02
CA THR A 537 1.30 -3.35 -31.22
C THR A 537 2.62 -3.53 -31.95
N PHE A 538 3.28 -4.66 -31.72
CA PHE A 538 4.46 -5.09 -32.48
C PHE A 538 4.11 -5.24 -33.97
N ASP A 539 2.89 -5.68 -34.30
CA ASP A 539 2.35 -5.78 -35.67
C ASP A 539 2.31 -4.45 -36.44
N GLN A 540 2.11 -3.31 -35.76
CA GLN A 540 2.23 -1.99 -36.39
C GLN A 540 3.68 -1.57 -36.60
N ILE A 541 4.59 -1.91 -35.67
CA ILE A 541 6.00 -1.52 -35.74
C ILE A 541 6.75 -2.36 -36.78
N SER A 542 6.47 -3.66 -36.88
CA SER A 542 7.13 -4.58 -37.82
C SER A 542 6.89 -4.24 -39.30
N LYS A 543 5.79 -3.54 -39.59
CA LYS A 543 5.40 -3.09 -40.93
C LYS A 543 5.99 -1.74 -41.35
N MET A 544 6.67 -1.01 -40.46
CA MET A 544 7.22 0.30 -40.79
C MET A 544 8.33 0.17 -41.86
N ASP A 545 8.11 0.79 -43.02
CA ASP A 545 9.18 1.05 -43.98
C ASP A 545 10.13 2.17 -43.48
N LYS A 546 11.15 2.48 -44.26
CA LYS A 546 12.16 3.48 -43.91
C LYS A 546 11.57 4.88 -43.69
N ASP A 547 10.61 5.27 -44.52
CA ASP A 547 10.09 6.64 -44.53
C ASP A 547 9.01 6.83 -43.46
N THR A 548 8.22 5.78 -43.19
CA THR A 548 7.34 5.67 -42.01
C THR A 548 8.16 5.68 -40.72
N SER A 549 9.27 4.94 -40.68
CA SER A 549 10.19 4.94 -39.53
C SER A 549 10.73 6.35 -39.24
N GLU A 550 11.06 7.13 -40.27
CA GLU A 550 11.52 8.51 -40.09
C GLU A 550 10.37 9.47 -39.72
N ALA A 551 9.15 9.28 -40.24
CA ALA A 551 7.98 10.04 -39.84
C ALA A 551 7.62 9.81 -38.35
N VAL A 552 7.69 8.56 -37.88
CA VAL A 552 7.55 8.21 -36.45
C VAL A 552 8.68 8.80 -35.63
N ASN A 553 9.93 8.69 -36.08
CA ASN A 553 11.10 9.26 -35.42
C ASN A 553 10.96 10.79 -35.23
N GLY A 554 10.50 11.51 -36.26
CA GLY A 554 10.19 12.94 -36.19
C GLY A 554 8.93 13.28 -35.39
N ALA A 555 7.96 12.37 -35.26
CA ALA A 555 6.77 12.55 -34.42
C ALA A 555 7.07 12.34 -32.93
N LEU A 556 8.11 11.56 -32.60
CA LEU A 556 8.60 11.35 -31.24
C LEU A 556 9.62 12.42 -30.78
N GLY A 557 9.99 13.36 -31.65
CA GLY A 557 11.04 14.36 -31.38
C GLY A 557 12.45 13.77 -31.30
N MET A 558 12.69 12.62 -31.94
CA MET A 558 13.94 11.86 -31.84
C MET A 558 14.95 12.25 -32.92
N THR A 559 16.23 12.01 -32.66
CA THR A 559 17.30 12.35 -33.61
C THR A 559 17.17 11.57 -34.93
N PRO A 560 17.36 12.19 -36.12
CA PRO A 560 17.09 11.57 -37.41
C PRO A 560 17.65 10.15 -37.60
N GLY A 561 16.78 9.26 -38.06
CA GLY A 561 17.03 7.84 -38.28
C GLY A 561 17.19 6.97 -37.04
N ARG A 562 16.90 7.44 -35.81
CA ARG A 562 17.11 6.63 -34.58
C ARG A 562 16.24 5.36 -34.57
N VAL A 563 14.96 5.44 -34.96
CA VAL A 563 14.06 4.27 -35.12
C VAL A 563 14.69 3.21 -36.04
N SER A 564 15.14 3.63 -37.23
CA SER A 564 15.74 2.75 -38.24
C SER A 564 17.11 2.18 -37.81
N LYS A 565 17.95 2.99 -37.14
CA LYS A 565 19.26 2.57 -36.59
C LYS A 565 19.11 1.55 -35.46
N MET A 566 18.06 1.68 -34.65
CA MET A 566 17.70 0.73 -33.59
C MET A 566 16.95 -0.50 -34.12
N MET A 567 16.69 -0.59 -35.43
CA MET A 567 16.04 -1.74 -36.07
C MET A 567 14.70 -2.13 -35.41
N TRP A 568 13.91 -1.14 -34.98
CA TRP A 568 12.61 -1.39 -34.32
C TRP A 568 11.67 -2.29 -35.13
N PRO A 569 11.54 -2.16 -36.47
CA PRO A 569 10.67 -3.06 -37.24
C PRO A 569 11.16 -4.51 -37.21
N GLN A 570 12.47 -4.74 -37.28
CA GLN A 570 13.05 -6.08 -37.24
C GLN A 570 12.98 -6.70 -35.83
N GLN A 571 13.12 -5.88 -34.78
CA GLN A 571 12.89 -6.34 -33.39
C GLN A 571 11.42 -6.69 -33.16
N ALA A 572 10.49 -5.82 -33.57
CA ALA A 572 9.05 -6.06 -33.46
C ALA A 572 8.60 -7.31 -34.23
N LEU A 573 9.15 -7.55 -35.42
CA LEU A 573 8.87 -8.76 -36.21
C LEU A 573 9.31 -10.05 -35.49
N GLY A 574 10.32 -9.99 -34.62
CA GLY A 574 10.77 -11.09 -33.76
C GLY A 574 10.00 -11.25 -32.44
N LEU A 575 8.96 -10.43 -32.22
CA LEU A 575 8.08 -10.45 -31.04
C LEU A 575 6.61 -10.72 -31.42
N ILE A 576 6.36 -11.17 -32.65
CA ILE A 576 5.04 -11.59 -33.15
C ILE A 576 5.08 -13.11 -33.34
N ASP A 577 4.19 -13.82 -32.65
CA ASP A 577 3.89 -15.25 -32.84
C ASP A 577 3.05 -15.52 -34.10
#